data_AF-F7V748-F1
#
_entry.id   AF-F7V748-F1
#
_cell.length_a   1.000
_cell.length_b   1.000
_cell.length_c   1.000
_cell.angle_alpha   90.00
_cell.angle_beta   90.00
_cell.angle_gamma   90.00
#
_symmetry.space_group_name_H-M   'P 1'
#
loop_
_entity.id
_entity.type
_entity.pdbx_description
1 polymer ?
#
loop_
_entity_poly.entity_id
_entity_poly.type
_entity_poly.pdbx_seq_one_letter_code
_entity_poly.pdbx_strand_id
1 'polypeptide(L)'
;MRRRDFYRIISNDNEIVELFRAQMHYDFSYEFGQNVDRVLYSLAVYGKAYIFIKPEYTEKTEENGREDKKLSAIHIGEVKGIPKKSTFYIKSFSNEICELNIKEGILITFKLKEFGYNRNYFKKLVKRLGKYDATSNSLELINNEPTYDFNVHVEKNRKKFLREVRDIGWSFGTDGLSDSYILYKQIQLKLFKMRMLKIVLEKINQVVSTEYFPNKEFRIEASTSNIDYERAWSRFQCGELTVSELGDVIWKGITA
;
A
#
# COMPACT_ATOMS: atom_id res chain seq x y z
N MET A 1 -16.11 11.43 1.42
CA MET A 1 -16.12 9.99 1.73
C MET A 1 -15.56 9.80 3.13
N ARG A 2 -16.31 9.26 4.09
CA ARG A 2 -15.78 9.05 5.46
C ARG A 2 -14.69 7.97 5.40
N ARG A 3 -13.55 8.21 6.07
CA ARG A 3 -12.37 7.33 6.12
C ARG A 3 -12.67 5.90 6.64
N ARG A 4 -13.88 5.67 7.17
CA ARG A 4 -14.35 4.43 7.78
C ARG A 4 -14.89 3.39 6.79
N ASP A 5 -15.22 3.75 5.54
CA ASP A 5 -15.85 2.79 4.61
C ASP A 5 -15.01 2.46 3.37
N PHE A 6 -13.68 2.64 3.44
CA PHE A 6 -12.82 2.47 2.26
C PHE A 6 -12.66 1.00 1.86
N TYR A 7 -12.60 0.06 2.81
CA TYR A 7 -12.58 -1.38 2.51
C TYR A 7 -13.89 -2.02 2.92
N ARG A 8 -14.41 -2.92 2.08
CA ARG A 8 -15.67 -3.62 2.31
C ARG A 8 -15.53 -5.09 1.95
N ILE A 9 -16.24 -5.94 2.68
CA ILE A 9 -16.38 -7.35 2.35
C ILE A 9 -17.62 -7.49 1.50
N ILE A 10 -17.47 -8.13 0.34
CA ILE A 10 -18.54 -8.48 -0.57
C ILE A 10 -18.71 -10.00 -0.48
N SER A 11 -19.91 -10.41 -0.07
CA SER A 11 -20.34 -11.80 0.11
C SER A 11 -21.86 -11.84 0.07
N ASN A 12 -22.43 -12.92 -0.47
CA ASN A 12 -23.88 -13.19 -0.38
C ASN A 12 -24.28 -13.87 0.94
N ASP A 13 -23.27 -14.33 1.69
CA ASP A 13 -23.43 -14.97 3.01
C ASP A 13 -23.07 -13.94 4.09
N ASN A 14 -24.08 -13.48 4.84
CA ASN A 14 -23.90 -12.52 5.92
C ASN A 14 -23.05 -13.09 7.07
N GLU A 15 -23.04 -14.42 7.28
CA GLU A 15 -22.19 -15.02 8.31
C GLU A 15 -20.72 -14.78 8.01
N ILE A 16 -20.32 -14.80 6.72
CA ILE A 16 -18.94 -14.51 6.31
C ILE A 16 -18.55 -13.08 6.67
N VAL A 17 -19.44 -12.11 6.47
CA VAL A 17 -19.16 -10.71 6.77
C VAL A 17 -18.91 -10.53 8.27
N GLU A 18 -19.68 -11.23 9.11
CA GLU A 18 -19.55 -11.14 10.57
C GLU A 18 -18.25 -11.77 11.11
N LEU A 19 -17.65 -12.75 10.41
CA LEU A 19 -16.35 -13.33 10.79
C LEU A 19 -15.21 -12.29 10.86
N PHE A 20 -15.31 -11.20 10.10
CA PHE A 20 -14.30 -10.13 10.09
C PHE A 20 -14.66 -8.95 10.99
N ARG A 21 -15.86 -8.94 11.55
CA ARG A 21 -16.33 -7.93 12.51
C ARG A 21 -16.21 -8.40 13.95
N ALA A 22 -16.23 -9.72 14.15
CA ALA A 22 -16.08 -10.34 15.45
C ALA A 22 -14.79 -9.85 16.14
N GLN A 23 -14.96 -9.26 17.33
CA GLN A 23 -13.89 -8.84 18.25
C GLN A 23 -12.98 -7.69 17.79
N MET A 24 -13.29 -6.96 16.71
CA MET A 24 -12.48 -5.78 16.37
C MET A 24 -12.74 -4.61 17.34
N HIS A 25 -11.66 -3.98 17.81
CA HIS A 25 -11.77 -2.77 18.64
C HIS A 25 -12.20 -1.55 17.80
N TYR A 26 -11.94 -1.59 16.50
CA TYR A 26 -12.33 -0.59 15.52
C TYR A 26 -13.05 -1.21 14.32
N ASP A 27 -13.52 -0.38 13.39
CA ASP A 27 -14.12 -0.83 12.12
C ASP A 27 -13.10 -1.62 11.27
N PHE A 28 -13.52 -2.74 10.66
CA PHE A 28 -12.73 -3.57 9.75
C PHE A 28 -11.96 -2.75 8.73
N SER A 29 -12.61 -1.77 8.10
CA SER A 29 -11.95 -0.95 7.07
C SER A 29 -10.75 -0.18 7.62
N TYR A 30 -10.81 0.26 8.88
CA TYR A 30 -9.73 1.01 9.49
C TYR A 30 -8.55 0.09 9.82
N GLU A 31 -8.80 -1.03 10.48
CA GLU A 31 -7.77 -2.00 10.86
C GLU A 31 -7.10 -2.62 9.63
N PHE A 32 -7.91 -3.06 8.65
CA PHE A 32 -7.42 -3.59 7.39
C PHE A 32 -6.58 -2.55 6.63
N GLY A 33 -7.01 -1.28 6.61
CA GLY A 33 -6.24 -0.20 6.01
C GLY A 33 -4.87 0.01 6.66
N GLN A 34 -4.78 -0.03 7.99
CA GLN A 34 -3.50 0.02 8.68
C GLN A 34 -2.59 -1.16 8.31
N ASN A 35 -3.15 -2.36 8.17
CA ASN A 35 -2.37 -3.53 7.76
C ASN A 35 -1.82 -3.39 6.34
N VAL A 36 -2.63 -2.90 5.39
CA VAL A 36 -2.16 -2.60 4.03
C VAL A 36 -1.03 -1.56 4.04
N ASP A 37 -1.18 -0.46 4.80
CA ASP A 37 -0.15 0.57 4.91
C ASP A 37 1.16 0.00 5.49
N ARG A 38 1.08 -0.84 6.53
CA ARG A 38 2.24 -1.51 7.12
C ARG A 38 2.92 -2.46 6.13
N VAL A 39 2.15 -3.21 5.34
CA VAL A 39 2.68 -4.10 4.29
C VAL A 39 3.45 -3.31 3.24
N LEU A 40 2.87 -2.23 2.73
CA LEU A 40 3.51 -1.37 1.73
C LEU A 40 4.79 -0.72 2.29
N TYR A 41 4.75 -0.27 3.54
CA TYR A 41 5.93 0.24 4.23
C TYR A 41 7.03 -0.84 4.36
N SER A 42 6.69 -2.03 4.87
CA SER A 42 7.63 -3.14 5.03
C SER A 42 8.23 -3.57 3.67
N LEU A 43 7.43 -3.57 2.60
CA LEU A 43 7.91 -3.79 1.23
C LEU A 43 8.91 -2.72 0.80
N ALA A 44 8.63 -1.44 1.05
CA ALA A 44 9.53 -0.35 0.68
C ALA A 44 10.88 -0.41 1.42
N VAL A 45 10.87 -0.76 2.71
CA VAL A 45 12.06 -0.78 3.57
C VAL A 45 12.88 -2.07 3.41
N TYR A 46 12.22 -3.23 3.42
CA TYR A 46 12.87 -4.54 3.50
C TYR A 46 12.81 -5.34 2.19
N GLY A 47 12.00 -4.89 1.22
CA GLY A 47 11.75 -5.59 -0.03
C GLY A 47 10.85 -6.82 0.11
N LYS A 48 10.30 -7.06 1.30
CA LYS A 48 9.41 -8.16 1.66
C LYS A 48 8.49 -7.75 2.80
N ALA A 49 7.29 -8.31 2.83
CA ALA A 49 6.34 -8.14 3.93
C ALA A 49 5.52 -9.43 4.11
N TYR A 50 4.87 -9.56 5.26
CA TYR A 50 4.05 -10.74 5.56
C TYR A 50 2.73 -10.33 6.18
N ILE A 51 1.67 -11.01 5.77
CA ILE A 51 0.39 -10.98 6.46
C ILE A 51 0.17 -12.36 7.06
N PHE A 52 -0.22 -12.41 8.32
CA PHE A 52 -0.74 -13.62 8.94
C PHE A 52 -2.25 -13.54 9.04
N ILE A 53 -2.91 -14.56 8.50
CA ILE A 53 -4.36 -14.75 8.59
C ILE A 53 -4.60 -15.80 9.66
N LYS A 54 -5.20 -15.38 10.78
CA LYS A 54 -5.45 -16.23 11.94
C LYS A 54 -6.96 -16.48 12.06
N PRO A 55 -7.43 -17.72 11.85
CA PRO A 55 -8.79 -18.11 12.18
C PRO A 55 -8.95 -18.31 13.69
N GLU A 56 -10.13 -18.03 14.20
CA GLU A 56 -10.57 -18.45 15.53
C GLU A 56 -11.77 -19.38 15.43
N TYR A 57 -11.84 -20.35 16.33
CA TYR A 57 -12.91 -21.34 16.35
C TYR A 57 -13.56 -21.33 17.72
N THR A 58 -14.89 -21.30 17.74
CA THR A 58 -15.69 -21.61 18.93
C THR A 58 -15.95 -23.10 18.94
N GLU A 59 -15.61 -23.75 20.06
CA GLU A 59 -15.94 -25.15 20.30
C GLU A 59 -17.39 -25.23 20.76
N LYS A 60 -18.17 -26.10 20.10
CA LYS A 60 -19.50 -26.49 20.59
C LYS A 60 -19.47 -27.99 20.84
N THR A 61 -19.83 -28.39 22.05
CA THR A 61 -20.11 -29.78 22.37
C THR A 61 -21.56 -30.05 22.04
N GLU A 62 -21.82 -30.88 21.03
CA GLU A 62 -23.16 -31.37 20.75
C GLU A 62 -23.64 -32.29 21.89
N GLU A 63 -24.96 -32.46 22.05
CA GLU A 63 -25.58 -33.31 23.09
C GLU A 63 -25.12 -34.79 23.04
N ASN A 64 -24.53 -35.21 21.91
CA ASN A 64 -23.96 -36.53 21.66
C ASN A 64 -22.46 -36.65 22.06
N GLY A 65 -21.86 -35.58 22.62
CA GLY A 65 -20.45 -35.54 23.04
C GLY A 65 -19.45 -35.30 21.91
N ARG A 66 -19.88 -35.01 20.67
CA ARG A 66 -18.98 -34.58 19.59
C ARG A 66 -18.61 -33.11 19.76
N GLU A 67 -17.31 -32.84 19.74
CA GLU A 67 -16.77 -31.49 19.63
C GLU A 67 -16.78 -31.07 18.16
N ASP A 68 -17.58 -30.05 17.84
CA ASP A 68 -17.56 -29.43 16.51
C ASP A 68 -16.94 -28.03 16.62
N LYS A 69 -16.03 -27.72 15.69
CA LYS A 69 -15.29 -26.44 15.66
C LYS A 69 -15.91 -25.52 14.63
N LYS A 70 -16.76 -24.60 15.08
CA LYS A 70 -17.31 -23.56 14.21
C LYS A 70 -16.33 -22.37 14.13
N LEU A 71 -15.94 -22.01 12.92
CA LEU A 71 -15.17 -20.78 12.65
C LEU A 71 -15.96 -19.57 13.17
N SER A 72 -15.33 -18.77 14.03
CA SER A 72 -15.96 -17.64 14.73
C SER A 72 -15.37 -16.29 14.33
N ALA A 73 -14.10 -16.24 13.96
CA ALA A 73 -13.46 -15.02 13.48
C ALA A 73 -12.32 -15.30 12.50
N ILE A 74 -11.99 -14.32 11.66
CA ILE A 74 -10.78 -14.29 10.85
C ILE A 74 -10.05 -12.96 11.06
N HIS A 75 -8.84 -13.02 11.60
CA HIS A 75 -7.98 -11.87 11.77
C HIS A 75 -6.94 -11.79 10.67
N ILE A 76 -6.84 -10.64 10.02
CA ILE A 76 -5.82 -10.35 9.01
C ILE A 76 -4.88 -9.30 9.59
N GLY A 77 -3.61 -9.63 9.80
CA GLY A 77 -2.64 -8.71 10.39
C GLY A 77 -1.27 -8.75 9.71
N GLU A 78 -0.62 -7.60 9.55
CA GLU A 78 0.79 -7.55 9.18
C GLU A 78 1.65 -8.10 10.32
N VAL A 79 2.61 -8.97 9.99
CA VAL A 79 3.58 -9.51 10.95
C VAL A 79 5.01 -9.26 10.49
N LYS A 80 5.85 -8.81 11.42
CA LYS A 80 7.27 -8.52 11.17
C LYS A 80 8.13 -9.60 11.79
N GLY A 81 8.92 -10.26 10.96
CA GLY A 81 9.71 -11.37 11.44
C GLY A 81 10.44 -12.16 10.37
N ILE A 82 10.89 -13.33 10.79
CA ILE A 82 11.65 -14.26 9.96
C ILE A 82 10.92 -15.61 9.94
N PRO A 83 10.40 -16.05 8.79
CA PRO A 83 9.87 -17.41 8.65
C PRO A 83 11.04 -18.41 8.66
N LYS A 84 10.91 -19.48 9.44
CA LYS A 84 11.85 -20.61 9.48
C LYS A 84 11.07 -21.90 9.70
N LYS A 85 10.99 -22.73 8.66
CA LYS A 85 10.15 -23.94 8.62
C LYS A 85 8.68 -23.60 8.94
N SER A 86 8.09 -24.24 9.94
CA SER A 86 6.71 -24.02 10.40
C SER A 86 6.57 -22.90 11.44
N THR A 87 7.65 -22.23 11.80
CA THR A 87 7.64 -21.20 12.84
C THR A 87 7.98 -19.84 12.24
N PHE A 88 7.25 -18.81 12.66
CA PHE A 88 7.53 -17.42 12.33
C PHE A 88 8.04 -16.70 13.57
N TYR A 89 9.27 -16.22 13.51
CA TYR A 89 9.94 -15.55 14.63
C TYR A 89 9.65 -14.05 14.58
N ILE A 90 8.96 -13.55 15.60
CA ILE A 90 8.60 -12.14 15.78
C ILE A 90 9.44 -11.57 16.91
N LYS A 91 9.84 -10.30 16.78
CA LYS A 91 10.42 -9.56 17.90
C LYS A 91 9.33 -8.69 18.52
N SER A 92 9.01 -8.93 19.79
CA SER A 92 8.04 -8.14 20.54
C SER A 92 8.55 -6.72 20.80
N PHE A 93 7.68 -5.84 21.30
CA PHE A 93 8.06 -4.51 21.78
C PHE A 93 9.03 -4.59 22.99
N SER A 94 8.97 -5.65 23.80
CA SER A 94 9.90 -5.94 24.90
C SER A 94 11.27 -6.47 24.42
N ASN A 95 11.52 -6.51 23.10
CA ASN A 95 12.68 -7.13 22.45
C ASN A 95 12.79 -8.66 22.62
N GLU A 96 11.77 -9.31 23.16
CA GLU A 96 11.71 -10.76 23.28
C GLU A 96 11.39 -11.40 21.92
N ILE A 97 11.90 -12.62 21.72
CA ILE A 97 11.59 -13.40 20.53
C ILE A 97 10.33 -14.20 20.83
N CYS A 98 9.24 -13.85 20.16
CA CYS A 98 8.00 -14.61 20.19
C CYS A 98 7.95 -15.54 18.97
N GLU A 99 7.42 -16.72 19.18
CA GLU A 99 7.18 -17.69 18.11
C GLU A 99 5.70 -17.69 17.75
N LEU A 100 5.42 -17.55 16.46
CA LEU A 100 4.09 -17.71 15.90
C LEU A 100 4.09 -18.99 15.08
N ASN A 101 3.25 -19.94 15.49
CA ASN A 101 3.10 -21.22 14.81
C ASN A 101 2.31 -21.01 13.52
N ILE A 102 2.97 -21.16 12.36
CA ILE A 102 2.33 -20.93 11.06
C ILE A 102 1.19 -21.93 10.84
N LYS A 103 1.18 -23.08 11.52
CA LYS A 103 0.08 -24.06 11.42
C LYS A 103 -1.25 -23.58 12.01
N GLU A 104 -1.24 -22.54 12.85
CA GLU A 104 -2.45 -21.96 13.44
C GLU A 104 -3.20 -21.03 12.48
N GLY A 105 -2.69 -20.83 11.27
CA GLY A 105 -3.28 -19.93 10.28
C GLY A 105 -2.53 -20.00 8.96
N ILE A 106 -2.52 -18.89 8.22
CA ILE A 106 -1.88 -18.82 6.91
C ILE A 106 -1.00 -17.59 6.81
N LEU A 107 0.27 -17.80 6.44
CA LEU A 107 1.24 -16.73 6.24
C LEU A 107 1.36 -16.37 4.75
N ILE A 108 0.83 -15.22 4.37
CA ILE A 108 1.01 -14.64 3.04
C ILE A 108 2.34 -13.91 2.99
N THR A 109 3.21 -14.26 2.04
CA THR A 109 4.47 -13.56 1.80
C THR A 109 4.35 -12.64 0.59
N PHE A 110 4.64 -11.36 0.76
CA PHE A 110 4.78 -10.40 -0.33
C PHE A 110 6.24 -10.15 -0.63
N LYS A 111 6.61 -10.16 -1.91
CA LYS A 111 7.95 -9.78 -2.38
C LYS A 111 7.85 -8.57 -3.26
N LEU A 112 8.74 -7.59 -3.09
CA LEU A 112 8.72 -6.35 -3.88
C LEU A 112 8.82 -6.61 -5.41
N LYS A 113 9.42 -7.75 -5.81
CA LYS A 113 9.45 -8.20 -7.20
C LYS A 113 8.07 -8.45 -7.81
N GLU A 114 7.10 -8.88 -7.01
CA GLU A 114 5.69 -9.10 -7.43
C GLU A 114 5.04 -7.77 -7.87
N PHE A 115 5.56 -6.65 -7.37
CA PHE A 115 5.13 -5.29 -7.73
C PHE A 115 5.92 -4.72 -8.92
N GLY A 116 6.83 -5.48 -9.52
CA GLY A 116 7.68 -5.05 -10.63
C GLY A 116 8.97 -4.35 -10.21
N TYR A 117 9.34 -4.40 -8.93
CA TYR A 117 10.52 -3.70 -8.41
C TYR A 117 11.55 -4.65 -7.82
N ASN A 118 12.83 -4.34 -7.99
CA ASN A 118 13.90 -5.06 -7.32
C ASN A 118 13.81 -4.89 -5.80
N ARG A 119 14.26 -5.90 -5.03
CA ARG A 119 14.18 -5.94 -3.55
C ARG A 119 14.65 -4.66 -2.85
N ASN A 120 15.69 -4.01 -3.36
CA ASN A 120 16.29 -2.82 -2.78
C ASN A 120 15.94 -1.54 -3.55
N TYR A 121 14.90 -1.55 -4.41
CA TYR A 121 14.58 -0.45 -5.32
C TYR A 121 14.36 0.86 -4.55
N PHE A 122 13.41 0.90 -3.62
CA PHE A 122 13.08 2.12 -2.87
C PHE A 122 14.24 2.58 -1.96
N LYS A 123 14.95 1.65 -1.33
CA LYS A 123 16.17 1.98 -0.56
C LYS A 123 17.25 2.64 -1.44
N LYS A 124 17.47 2.12 -2.66
CA LYS A 124 18.40 2.74 -3.63
C LYS A 124 17.87 4.08 -4.13
N LEU A 125 16.57 4.20 -4.36
CA LEU A 125 15.92 5.44 -4.79
C LEU A 125 16.14 6.55 -3.75
N VAL A 126 15.80 6.30 -2.47
CA VAL A 126 16.02 7.26 -1.37
C VAL A 126 17.49 7.68 -1.28
N LYS A 127 18.43 6.73 -1.38
CA LYS A 127 19.86 7.04 -1.41
C LYS A 127 20.27 7.93 -2.59
N ARG A 128 19.68 7.75 -3.78
CA ARG A 128 19.95 8.61 -4.93
C ARG A 128 19.34 10.00 -4.74
N LEU A 129 18.11 10.07 -4.22
CA LEU A 129 17.42 11.32 -3.96
C LEU A 129 18.15 12.17 -2.92
N GLY A 130 18.69 11.56 -1.85
CA GLY A 130 19.49 12.26 -0.85
C GLY A 130 20.78 12.90 -1.41
N LYS A 131 21.30 12.43 -2.56
CA LYS A 131 22.44 13.09 -3.22
C LYS A 131 22.07 14.39 -3.94
N TYR A 132 20.78 14.63 -4.15
CA TYR A 132 20.27 15.82 -4.81
C TYR A 132 19.72 16.84 -3.83
N ASP A 133 19.77 16.54 -2.52
CA ASP A 133 19.44 17.50 -1.49
C ASP A 133 20.51 18.59 -1.45
N ALA A 134 20.18 19.74 -2.02
CA ALA A 134 21.08 20.88 -2.12
C ALA A 134 21.27 21.60 -0.77
N THR A 135 20.41 21.35 0.22
CA THR A 135 20.50 22.01 1.53
C THR A 135 21.65 21.49 2.38
N SER A 136 22.09 20.26 2.15
CA SER A 136 23.13 19.62 2.98
C SER A 136 24.54 20.19 2.75
N ASN A 137 24.82 20.74 1.55
CA ASN A 137 26.15 21.20 1.12
C ASN A 137 26.19 22.69 0.74
N SER A 138 25.10 23.42 0.95
CA SER A 138 24.94 24.80 0.44
C SER A 138 25.95 25.78 1.04
N LEU A 139 26.17 25.71 2.36
CA LEU A 139 27.11 26.58 3.07
C LEU A 139 28.56 26.37 2.64
N GLU A 140 28.97 25.13 2.42
CA GLU A 140 30.35 24.80 2.03
C GLU A 140 30.66 25.26 0.59
N LEU A 141 29.69 25.13 -0.32
CA LEU A 141 29.85 25.55 -1.72
C LEU A 141 29.84 27.07 -1.88
N ILE A 142 28.98 27.78 -1.14
CA ILE A 142 28.91 29.25 -1.18
C ILE A 142 30.19 29.88 -0.60
N ASN A 143 30.78 29.26 0.43
CA ASN A 143 31.97 29.81 1.08
C ASN A 143 33.26 29.60 0.27
N ASN A 144 33.33 28.60 -0.60
CA ASN A 144 34.54 28.23 -1.32
C ASN A 144 34.66 28.84 -2.73
N GLU A 145 33.55 29.17 -3.39
CA GLU A 145 33.55 29.82 -4.72
C GLU A 145 32.58 31.03 -4.73
N PRO A 146 33.10 32.27 -4.63
CA PRO A 146 32.25 33.48 -4.60
C PRO A 146 31.42 33.72 -5.87
N THR A 147 31.80 33.10 -6.99
CA THR A 147 31.08 33.15 -8.27
C THR A 147 30.11 31.98 -8.46
N TYR A 148 29.96 31.12 -7.45
CA TYR A 148 29.11 29.94 -7.54
C TYR A 148 27.63 30.30 -7.55
N ASP A 149 26.94 30.02 -8.67
CA ASP A 149 25.50 30.20 -8.77
C ASP A 149 24.75 29.00 -8.16
N PHE A 150 24.35 29.16 -6.90
CA PHE A 150 23.58 28.16 -6.18
C PHE A 150 22.23 27.83 -6.84
N ASN A 151 21.60 28.79 -7.53
CA ASN A 151 20.30 28.59 -8.18
C ASN A 151 20.41 27.59 -9.34
N VAL A 152 21.47 27.70 -10.15
CA VAL A 152 21.75 26.75 -11.24
C VAL A 152 21.94 25.33 -10.70
N HIS A 153 22.61 25.19 -9.56
CA HIS A 153 22.79 23.89 -8.91
C HIS A 153 21.48 23.31 -8.40
N VAL A 154 20.66 24.12 -7.73
CA VAL A 154 19.33 23.73 -7.23
C VAL A 154 18.44 23.26 -8.38
N GLU A 155 18.37 24.02 -9.48
CA GLU A 155 17.59 23.63 -10.65
C GLU A 155 18.07 22.31 -11.28
N LYS A 156 19.39 22.14 -11.41
CA LYS A 156 19.98 20.91 -11.96
C LYS A 156 19.68 19.69 -11.10
N ASN A 157 19.79 19.82 -9.78
CA ASN A 157 19.48 18.74 -8.84
C ASN A 157 17.99 18.44 -8.83
N ARG A 158 17.15 19.45 -8.91
CA ARG A 158 15.70 19.28 -9.04
C ARG A 158 15.32 18.51 -10.31
N LYS A 159 15.89 18.84 -11.46
CA LYS A 159 15.66 18.10 -12.72
C LYS A 159 16.05 16.63 -12.57
N LYS A 160 17.20 16.34 -11.95
CA LYS A 160 17.64 14.95 -11.67
C LYS A 160 16.69 14.23 -10.71
N PHE A 161 16.28 14.90 -9.64
CA PHE A 161 15.29 14.38 -8.69
C PHE A 161 14.02 13.99 -9.42
N LEU A 162 13.41 14.92 -10.18
CA LEU A 162 12.14 14.69 -10.89
C LEU A 162 12.22 13.51 -11.86
N ARG A 163 13.37 13.31 -12.52
CA ARG A 163 13.61 12.18 -13.42
C ARG A 163 13.62 10.85 -12.69
N GLU A 164 14.21 10.77 -11.50
CA GLU A 164 14.28 9.53 -10.70
C GLU A 164 12.91 9.05 -10.21
N VAL A 165 11.98 9.99 -9.97
CA VAL A 165 10.67 9.70 -9.37
C VAL A 165 9.52 9.87 -10.36
N ARG A 166 9.84 9.93 -11.66
CA ARG A 166 8.86 10.12 -12.74
C ARG A 166 7.77 9.06 -12.69
N ASP A 167 8.17 7.80 -12.66
CA ASP A 167 7.27 6.65 -12.80
C ASP A 167 6.49 6.32 -11.51
N ILE A 168 6.80 7.01 -10.39
CA ILE A 168 6.09 6.88 -9.10
C ILE A 168 5.17 8.10 -8.87
N GLY A 169 5.37 9.19 -9.61
CA GLY A 169 4.62 10.42 -9.43
C GLY A 169 4.96 11.21 -8.15
N TRP A 170 5.91 10.76 -7.34
CA TRP A 170 6.30 11.46 -6.11
C TRP A 170 7.01 12.79 -6.39
N SER A 171 6.70 13.85 -5.65
CA SER A 171 7.44 15.12 -5.67
C SER A 171 7.49 15.74 -4.27
N PHE A 172 8.57 16.46 -3.98
CA PHE A 172 8.67 17.30 -2.78
C PHE A 172 8.25 18.71 -3.16
N GLY A 173 7.00 19.08 -2.84
CA GLY A 173 6.42 20.38 -3.21
C GLY A 173 6.07 20.52 -4.70
N THR A 174 5.59 21.73 -5.04
CA THR A 174 5.13 22.13 -6.38
C THR A 174 5.86 23.35 -6.93
N ASP A 175 6.64 24.05 -6.10
CA ASP A 175 7.19 25.38 -6.38
C ASP A 175 8.07 25.40 -7.63
N GLY A 176 7.65 25.99 -8.75
CA GLY A 176 8.41 26.00 -10.00
C GLY A 176 8.16 24.78 -10.90
N LEU A 177 7.10 24.02 -10.65
CA LEU A 177 6.49 23.12 -11.64
C LEU A 177 5.33 23.84 -12.32
N SER A 178 5.16 23.63 -13.62
CA SER A 178 3.92 24.02 -14.32
C SER A 178 2.73 23.19 -13.82
N ASP A 179 1.53 23.77 -13.81
CA ASP A 179 0.29 23.08 -13.42
C ASP A 179 0.10 21.74 -14.15
N SER A 180 0.31 21.70 -15.46
CA SER A 180 0.20 20.48 -16.26
C SER A 180 1.11 19.35 -15.76
N TYR A 181 2.31 19.70 -15.32
CA TYR A 181 3.27 18.73 -14.78
C TYR A 181 2.92 18.30 -13.35
N ILE A 182 2.34 19.20 -12.54
CA ILE A 182 1.77 18.83 -11.24
C ILE A 182 0.65 17.80 -11.45
N LEU A 183 -0.28 18.05 -12.36
CA LEU A 183 -1.38 17.13 -12.68
C LEU A 183 -0.85 15.78 -13.18
N TYR A 184 0.12 15.78 -14.10
CA TYR A 184 0.79 14.56 -14.55
C TYR A 184 1.35 13.73 -13.39
N LYS A 185 2.10 14.37 -12.48
CA LYS A 185 2.70 13.68 -11.33
C LYS A 185 1.64 13.08 -10.41
N GLN A 186 0.50 13.74 -10.26
CA GLN A 186 -0.61 13.25 -9.44
C GLN A 186 -1.31 12.05 -10.09
N ILE A 187 -1.48 12.05 -11.41
CA ILE A 187 -1.94 10.87 -12.16
C ILE A 187 -0.99 9.69 -11.93
N GLN A 188 0.31 9.90 -12.13
CA GLN A 188 1.31 8.85 -11.93
C GLN A 188 1.28 8.29 -10.50
N LEU A 189 1.12 9.16 -9.50
CA LEU A 189 1.03 8.74 -8.10
C LEU A 189 -0.24 7.93 -7.82
N LYS A 190 -1.38 8.31 -8.39
CA LYS A 190 -2.65 7.59 -8.24
C LYS A 190 -2.59 6.23 -8.92
N LEU A 191 -2.09 6.16 -10.15
CA LEU A 191 -1.87 4.90 -10.87
C LEU A 191 -0.94 3.97 -10.10
N PHE A 192 0.17 4.50 -9.58
CA PHE A 192 1.09 3.75 -8.73
C PHE A 192 0.38 3.19 -7.49
N LYS A 193 -0.35 4.02 -6.73
CA LYS A 193 -1.09 3.59 -5.54
C LYS A 193 -2.14 2.52 -5.85
N MET A 194 -2.90 2.69 -6.93
CA MET A 194 -3.92 1.72 -7.36
C MET A 194 -3.30 0.37 -7.72
N ARG A 195 -2.17 0.38 -8.45
CA ARG A 195 -1.43 -0.84 -8.78
C ARG A 195 -0.95 -1.57 -7.53
N MET A 196 -0.34 -0.85 -6.58
CA MET A 196 0.14 -1.46 -5.33
C MET A 196 -1.03 -2.05 -4.53
N LEU A 197 -2.13 -1.31 -4.42
CA LEU A 197 -3.33 -1.76 -3.72
C LEU A 197 -3.95 -3.02 -4.35
N LYS A 198 -4.10 -3.02 -5.67
CA LYS A 198 -4.66 -4.14 -6.44
C LYS A 198 -3.90 -5.44 -6.16
N ILE A 199 -2.56 -5.40 -6.27
CA ILE A 199 -1.71 -6.58 -6.03
C ILE A 199 -1.86 -7.11 -4.60
N VAL A 200 -1.93 -6.21 -3.60
CA VAL A 200 -2.12 -6.60 -2.20
C VAL A 200 -3.49 -7.27 -2.01
N LEU A 201 -4.56 -6.64 -2.49
CA LEU A 201 -5.93 -7.17 -2.34
C LEU A 201 -6.13 -8.48 -3.08
N GLU A 202 -5.65 -8.61 -4.32
CA GLU A 202 -5.76 -9.84 -5.11
C GLU A 202 -5.16 -11.03 -4.38
N LYS A 203 -3.97 -10.86 -3.80
CA LYS A 203 -3.28 -11.94 -3.10
C LYS A 203 -3.95 -12.31 -1.78
N ILE A 204 -4.47 -11.33 -1.03
CA ILE A 204 -5.24 -11.60 0.20
C ILE A 204 -6.55 -12.32 -0.15
N ASN A 205 -7.31 -11.80 -1.12
CA ASN A 205 -8.57 -12.38 -1.56
C ASN A 205 -8.39 -13.81 -2.05
N GLN A 206 -7.38 -14.06 -2.89
CA GLN A 206 -7.07 -15.40 -3.38
C GLN A 206 -6.88 -16.39 -2.22
N VAL A 207 -6.06 -16.03 -1.23
CA VAL A 207 -5.77 -16.90 -0.08
C VAL A 207 -7.01 -17.10 0.77
N VAL A 208 -7.75 -16.03 1.09
CA VAL A 208 -8.93 -16.14 1.95
C VAL A 208 -10.04 -16.96 1.30
N SER A 209 -10.33 -16.71 0.02
CA SER A 209 -11.35 -17.46 -0.73
C SER A 209 -10.98 -18.94 -0.88
N THR A 210 -9.71 -19.26 -1.13
CA THR A 210 -9.29 -20.66 -1.34
C THR A 210 -9.31 -21.46 -0.03
N GLU A 211 -8.89 -20.84 1.06
CA GLU A 211 -8.57 -21.57 2.30
C GLU A 211 -9.71 -21.56 3.32
N TYR A 212 -10.51 -20.48 3.37
CA TYR A 212 -11.57 -20.34 4.37
C TYR A 212 -12.97 -20.38 3.78
N PHE A 213 -13.13 -19.99 2.51
CA PHE A 213 -14.44 -19.90 1.86
C PHE A 213 -14.48 -20.61 0.49
N PRO A 214 -14.02 -21.88 0.39
CA PRO A 214 -14.03 -22.59 -0.88
C PRO A 214 -15.45 -22.66 -1.44
N ASN A 215 -15.59 -22.31 -2.73
CA ASN A 215 -16.86 -22.28 -3.46
C ASN A 215 -17.92 -21.28 -2.94
N LYS A 216 -17.53 -20.32 -2.09
CA LYS A 216 -18.42 -19.21 -1.69
C LYS A 216 -17.97 -17.90 -2.33
N GLU A 217 -18.93 -17.00 -2.56
CA GLU A 217 -18.61 -15.65 -3.02
C GLU A 217 -17.99 -14.84 -1.88
N PHE A 218 -16.73 -14.46 -2.04
CA PHE A 218 -16.00 -13.60 -1.11
C PHE A 218 -15.01 -12.72 -1.86
N ARG A 219 -15.01 -11.42 -1.57
CA ARG A 219 -13.90 -10.51 -1.88
C ARG A 219 -13.85 -9.34 -0.90
N ILE A 220 -12.65 -8.93 -0.54
CA ILE A 220 -12.38 -7.61 0.06
C ILE A 220 -12.17 -6.63 -1.09
N GLU A 221 -12.97 -5.57 -1.13
CA GLU A 221 -12.95 -4.55 -2.16
C GLU A 221 -12.61 -3.18 -1.57
N ALA A 222 -11.77 -2.43 -2.27
CA ALA A 222 -11.49 -1.04 -1.94
C ALA A 222 -12.44 -0.12 -2.71
N SER A 223 -13.00 0.85 -2.02
CA SER A 223 -13.89 1.86 -2.57
C SER A 223 -13.06 2.95 -3.27
N THR A 224 -12.59 2.61 -4.47
CA THR A 224 -11.87 3.52 -5.35
C THR A 224 -12.79 4.02 -6.46
N SER A 225 -12.66 5.29 -6.83
CA SER A 225 -13.26 5.83 -8.05
C SER A 225 -12.73 5.09 -9.28
N ASN A 226 -13.60 4.57 -10.14
CA ASN A 226 -13.22 3.87 -11.37
C ASN A 226 -12.85 4.86 -12.49
N ILE A 227 -11.81 5.66 -12.24
CA ILE A 227 -11.37 6.72 -13.16
C ILE A 227 -10.26 6.18 -14.05
N ASP A 228 -10.46 6.34 -15.35
CA ASP A 228 -9.42 6.09 -16.35
C ASP A 228 -8.48 7.30 -16.45
N TYR A 229 -7.46 7.31 -15.59
CA TYR A 229 -6.48 8.40 -15.56
C TYR A 229 -5.62 8.46 -16.82
N GLU A 230 -5.42 7.34 -17.53
CA GLU A 230 -4.64 7.32 -18.77
C GLU A 230 -5.42 7.97 -19.92
N ARG A 231 -6.72 7.67 -20.01
CA ARG A 231 -7.62 8.35 -20.95
C ARG A 231 -7.76 9.83 -20.62
N ALA A 232 -7.96 10.19 -19.35
CA ALA A 232 -8.04 11.60 -18.93
C ALA A 232 -6.76 12.37 -19.31
N TRP A 233 -5.59 11.76 -19.10
CA TRP A 233 -4.32 12.36 -19.52
C TRP A 233 -4.22 12.50 -21.04
N SER A 234 -4.62 11.49 -21.80
CA SER A 234 -4.58 11.51 -23.27
C SER A 234 -5.47 12.63 -23.85
N ARG A 235 -6.70 12.78 -23.33
CA ARG A 235 -7.62 13.86 -23.73
C ARG A 235 -7.04 15.24 -23.43
N PHE A 236 -6.40 15.41 -22.27
CA PHE A 236 -5.68 16.64 -21.93
C PHE A 236 -4.55 16.93 -22.90
N GLN A 237 -3.74 15.93 -23.28
CA GLN A 237 -2.66 16.09 -24.25
C GLN A 237 -3.14 16.47 -25.66
N CYS A 238 -4.35 16.03 -26.04
CA CYS A 238 -5.00 16.39 -27.30
C CYS A 238 -5.68 17.77 -27.26
N GLY A 239 -5.69 18.47 -26.12
CA GLY A 239 -6.40 19.74 -25.95
C GLY A 239 -7.92 19.60 -25.76
N GLU A 240 -8.43 18.38 -25.56
CA GLU A 240 -9.85 18.13 -25.29
C GLU A 240 -10.26 18.43 -23.85
N LEU A 241 -9.29 18.50 -22.92
CA LEU A 241 -9.49 18.91 -21.54
C LEU A 241 -8.58 20.10 -21.24
N THR A 242 -9.13 21.08 -20.54
CA THR A 242 -8.37 22.16 -19.91
C THR A 242 -7.68 21.66 -18.63
N VAL A 243 -6.75 22.47 -18.11
CA VAL A 243 -6.07 22.21 -16.83
C VAL A 243 -7.07 22.08 -15.68
N SER A 244 -8.11 22.93 -15.67
CA SER A 244 -9.14 22.91 -14.62
C SER A 244 -9.99 21.63 -14.69
N GLU A 245 -10.42 21.22 -15.88
CA GLU A 245 -11.22 20.01 -16.07
C GLU A 245 -10.43 18.75 -15.70
N LEU A 246 -9.16 18.67 -16.10
CA LEU A 246 -8.29 17.58 -15.66
C LEU A 246 -8.09 17.59 -14.14
N GLY A 247 -7.95 18.78 -13.54
CA GLY A 247 -7.90 18.94 -12.08
C GLY A 247 -9.13 18.36 -11.39
N ASP A 248 -10.33 18.61 -11.92
CA ASP A 248 -11.57 18.09 -11.37
C ASP A 248 -11.66 16.56 -11.46
N VAL A 249 -11.20 15.95 -12.56
CA VAL A 249 -11.09 14.50 -12.70
C VAL A 249 -10.15 13.92 -11.63
N ILE A 250 -8.97 14.53 -11.43
CA ILE A 250 -7.94 14.02 -10.52
C ILE A 250 -8.36 14.19 -9.06
N TRP A 251 -8.92 15.35 -8.69
CA TRP A 251 -9.15 15.72 -7.29
C TRP A 251 -10.54 15.39 -6.78
N LYS A 252 -11.57 15.65 -7.57
CA LYS A 252 -12.96 15.43 -7.19
C LYS A 252 -13.44 14.05 -7.61
N GLY A 253 -12.74 13.42 -8.54
CA GLY A 253 -13.08 12.12 -9.07
C GLY A 253 -14.27 12.14 -10.03
N ILE A 254 -14.52 13.29 -10.65
CA ILE A 254 -15.60 13.47 -11.62
C ILE A 254 -15.16 12.83 -12.94
N THR A 255 -15.94 11.91 -13.48
CA THR A 255 -15.74 11.40 -14.85
C THR A 255 -16.13 12.49 -15.84
N ALA A 256 -15.16 12.97 -16.61
CA ALA A 256 -15.35 13.91 -17.73
C ALA A 256 -15.59 13.18 -19.05
#